data_AF-A0A357WRU5-F1
#
_entry.id   AF-A0A357WRU5-F1
#
_cell.length_a   1.000
_cell.length_b   1.000
_cell.length_c   1.000
_cell.angle_alpha   90.00
_cell.angle_beta   90.00
_cell.angle_gamma   90.00
#
_symmetry.space_group_name_H-M   'P 1'
#
loop_
_entity.id
_entity.type
_entity.pdbx_description
1 polymer ?
#
loop_
_entity_poly.entity_id
_entity_poly.type
_entity_poly.pdbx_seq_one_letter_code
_entity_poly.pdbx_strand_id
1 'polypeptide(L)'
;MLRENIKDFADGVGADEKEVATVISHTSNTVIFQDDRGKIYYLPSALPELFETGTVARISELDSLDAAEPQLKEKILSILKEGKD
;
A
#
# COMPACT_ATOMS: atom_id res chain seq x y z
N MET A 1 -21.60 -17.58 18.13
CA MET A 1 -20.15 -17.54 17.84
C MET A 1 -19.94 -18.15 16.48
N LEU A 2 -19.67 -17.32 15.46
CA LEU A 2 -19.24 -17.77 14.15
C LEU A 2 -17.73 -17.47 14.06
N ARG A 3 -16.90 -18.52 14.01
CA ARG A 3 -15.46 -18.37 13.73
C ARG A 3 -15.32 -18.25 12.23
N GLU A 4 -15.22 -17.03 11.73
CA GLU A 4 -14.87 -16.77 10.34
C GLU A 4 -13.35 -16.92 10.20
N ASN A 5 -12.91 -18.07 9.66
CA ASN A 5 -11.56 -18.25 9.15
C ASN A 5 -11.56 -17.83 7.68
N ILE A 6 -11.38 -16.54 7.43
CA ILE A 6 -11.09 -16.05 6.08
C ILE A 6 -9.59 -16.20 5.92
N LYS A 7 -9.16 -17.40 5.50
CA LYS A 7 -7.77 -17.65 5.14
C LYS A 7 -7.44 -16.84 3.89
N ASP A 8 -6.39 -16.05 4.03
CA ASP A 8 -5.63 -15.30 3.05
C ASP A 8 -5.49 -16.00 1.69
N PHE A 9 -6.16 -15.46 0.66
CA PHE A 9 -5.98 -15.92 -0.71
C PHE A 9 -5.43 -14.80 -1.59
N ALA A 10 -4.10 -14.76 -1.72
CA ALA A 10 -3.38 -14.23 -2.87
C ALA A 10 -2.41 -15.33 -3.36
N ASP A 11 -2.60 -15.84 -4.58
CA ASP A 11 -1.68 -16.76 -5.29
C ASP A 11 -1.37 -18.14 -4.67
N GLY A 12 -2.29 -18.72 -3.90
CA GLY A 12 -2.15 -20.12 -3.43
C GLY A 12 -1.02 -20.35 -2.41
N VAL A 13 -0.43 -19.27 -1.91
CA VAL A 13 0.40 -19.23 -0.70
C VAL A 13 -0.24 -18.16 0.16
N GLY A 14 -0.88 -18.56 1.26
CA GLY A 14 -1.44 -17.59 2.21
C GLY A 14 -0.32 -16.63 2.62
N ALA A 15 -0.41 -15.39 2.20
CA ALA A 15 0.44 -14.32 2.72
C ALA A 15 -0.16 -13.94 4.07
N ASP A 16 0.64 -13.91 5.13
CA ASP A 16 0.15 -13.43 6.42
C ASP A 16 -0.31 -11.97 6.23
N GLU A 17 -1.38 -11.54 6.90
CA GLU A 17 -1.87 -10.15 6.81
C GLU A 17 -0.75 -9.12 7.11
N LYS A 18 0.28 -9.52 7.86
CA LYS A 18 1.46 -8.70 8.17
C LYS A 18 2.46 -8.55 7.02
N GLU A 19 2.30 -9.32 5.95
CA GLU A 19 3.20 -9.35 4.79
C GLU A 19 2.62 -8.60 3.58
N VAL A 20 1.43 -8.01 3.73
CA VAL A 20 0.74 -7.30 2.66
C VAL A 20 0.46 -5.86 3.04
N ALA A 21 0.35 -5.03 2.00
CA ALA A 21 -0.11 -3.66 2.12
C ALA A 21 -1.16 -3.40 1.04
N THR A 22 -2.06 -2.46 1.31
CA THR A 22 -3.20 -2.14 0.45
C THR A 22 -3.06 -0.76 -0.13
N VAL A 23 -3.40 -0.58 -1.40
CA VAL A 23 -3.44 0.73 -2.05
C VAL A 23 -4.44 1.62 -1.33
N ILE A 24 -3.97 2.78 -0.89
CA ILE A 24 -4.80 3.81 -0.25
C ILE A 24 -4.93 5.08 -1.11
N SER A 25 -3.95 5.34 -1.98
CA SER A 25 -3.97 6.51 -2.86
C SER A 25 -2.89 6.38 -3.94
N HIS A 26 -2.81 7.36 -4.83
CA HIS A 26 -1.77 7.44 -5.84
C HIS A 26 -1.39 8.89 -6.16
N THR A 27 -0.19 9.05 -6.71
CA THR A 27 0.31 10.30 -7.31
C THR A 27 0.50 10.07 -8.81
N SER A 28 0.91 11.09 -9.58
CA SER A 28 1.09 10.99 -11.04
C SER A 28 2.00 9.85 -11.52
N ASN A 29 2.92 9.35 -10.69
CA ASN A 29 3.88 8.31 -11.07
C ASN A 29 4.16 7.30 -9.94
N THR A 30 3.28 7.21 -8.95
CA THR A 30 3.54 6.40 -7.75
C THR A 30 2.23 5.94 -7.15
N VAL A 31 2.14 4.65 -6.81
CA VAL A 31 1.04 4.07 -6.05
C VAL A 31 1.44 4.04 -4.58
N ILE A 32 0.53 4.43 -3.69
CA ILE A 32 0.77 4.51 -2.23
C ILE A 32 0.01 3.38 -1.55
N PHE A 33 0.73 2.60 -0.76
CA PHE A 33 0.20 1.46 -0.01
C PHE A 33 0.33 1.69 1.50
N GLN A 34 -0.55 1.06 2.27
CA GLN A 34 -0.52 1.04 3.72
C GLN A 34 -0.78 -0.38 4.25
N ASP A 35 0.01 -0.81 5.23
CA ASP A 35 -0.24 -2.08 5.95
C ASP A 35 -1.23 -1.89 7.13
N ASP A 36 -1.63 -2.99 7.78
CA ASP A 36 -2.57 -2.98 8.92
C ASP A 36 -2.07 -2.14 10.11
N ARG A 37 -0.75 -1.93 10.19
CA ARG A 37 -0.07 -1.18 11.26
C ARG A 37 0.07 0.30 10.94
N GLY A 38 -0.43 0.73 9.79
CA GLY A 38 -0.37 2.10 9.33
C GLY A 38 0.96 2.51 8.70
N LYS A 39 1.89 1.57 8.44
CA LYS A 39 3.16 1.88 7.78
C LYS A 39 2.94 2.05 6.28
N ILE A 40 3.63 3.03 5.71
CA ILE A 40 3.44 3.46 4.33
C ILE A 40 4.54 2.89 3.43
N TYR A 41 4.10 2.36 2.30
CA TYR A 41 4.96 1.87 1.23
C TYR A 41 4.56 2.52 -0.10
N TYR A 42 5.41 2.40 -1.11
CA TYR A 42 5.15 2.93 -2.42
C TYR A 42 5.69 2.03 -3.53
N LEU A 43 5.08 2.18 -4.71
CA LEU A 43 5.55 1.55 -5.94
C LEU A 43 5.59 2.60 -7.06
N PRO A 44 6.75 2.91 -7.64
CA PRO A 44 6.83 3.71 -8.85
C PRO A 44 6.09 3.03 -9.99
N SER A 45 5.15 3.72 -10.62
CA SER A 45 4.36 3.18 -11.73
C SER A 45 4.11 4.28 -12.76
N ALA A 46 4.22 3.93 -14.04
CA ALA A 46 3.90 4.85 -15.14
C ALA A 46 2.39 5.08 -15.29
N LEU A 47 1.56 4.16 -14.77
CA LEU A 47 0.10 4.21 -14.83
C LEU A 47 -0.48 3.85 -13.44
N PRO A 48 -0.25 4.71 -12.42
CA PRO A 48 -0.65 4.41 -11.06
C PRO A 48 -2.17 4.45 -10.85
N GLU A 49 -2.90 5.14 -11.74
CA GLU A 49 -4.37 5.18 -11.78
C GLU A 49 -5.02 3.82 -12.09
N LEU A 50 -4.25 2.86 -12.62
CA LEU A 50 -4.73 1.48 -12.85
C LEU A 50 -4.83 0.68 -11.55
N PHE A 51 -4.26 1.18 -10.46
CA PHE A 51 -4.29 0.52 -9.16
C PHE A 51 -5.45 1.08 -8.34
N GLU A 52 -6.54 0.31 -8.25
CA GLU A 52 -7.70 0.70 -7.46
C GLU A 52 -7.38 0.67 -5.96
N THR A 53 -7.94 1.62 -5.19
CA THR A 53 -7.91 1.56 -3.72
C THR A 53 -8.48 0.22 -3.25
N GLY A 54 -7.77 -0.46 -2.35
CA GLY A 54 -8.09 -1.82 -1.96
C GLY A 54 -7.26 -2.90 -2.66
N THR A 55 -6.50 -2.56 -3.71
CA THR A 55 -5.55 -3.49 -4.33
C THR A 55 -4.49 -3.91 -3.31
N VAL A 56 -4.26 -5.21 -3.18
CA VAL A 56 -3.31 -5.79 -2.22
C VAL A 56 -2.01 -6.14 -2.94
N ALA A 57 -0.88 -5.79 -2.34
CA ALA A 57 0.46 -6.18 -2.81
C ALA A 57 1.31 -6.69 -1.64
N ARG A 58 2.29 -7.54 -1.92
CA ARG A 58 3.23 -8.01 -0.90
C ARG A 58 4.22 -6.91 -0.55
N ILE A 59 4.47 -6.70 0.74
CA ILE A 59 5.42 -5.69 1.23
C ILE A 59 6.82 -5.90 0.65
N SER A 60 7.21 -7.16 0.37
CA SER A 60 8.49 -7.49 -0.25
C SER A 60 8.69 -6.91 -1.66
N GLU A 61 7.61 -6.52 -2.33
CA GLU A 61 7.63 -5.95 -3.68
C GLU A 61 7.47 -4.42 -3.67
N LEU A 62 7.43 -3.82 -2.48
CA LEU A 62 7.20 -2.39 -2.30
C LEU A 62 8.39 -1.72 -1.62
N ASP A 63 8.59 -0.45 -1.93
CA ASP A 63 9.59 0.38 -1.27
C ASP A 63 9.00 1.01 0.00
N SER A 64 9.76 1.01 1.09
CA SER A 64 9.36 1.67 2.34
C SER A 64 9.50 3.19 2.21
N LEU A 65 8.50 3.95 2.67
CA LEU A 65 8.55 5.42 2.66
C LEU A 65 9.79 6.00 3.39
N ASP A 66 10.34 5.25 4.34
CA ASP A 66 11.59 5.61 5.04
C ASP A 66 12.83 5.65 4.14
N ALA A 67 12.83 4.85 3.07
CA ALA A 67 13.92 4.80 2.09
C ALA A 67 13.71 5.75 0.90
N ALA A 68 12.54 6.39 0.82
CA ALA A 68 12.23 7.33 -0.26
C ALA A 68 13.13 8.57 -0.23
N GLU A 69 13.41 9.12 -1.42
CA GLU A 69 14.04 10.44 -1.52
C GLU A 69 13.18 11.51 -0.81
N PRO A 70 13.78 12.53 -0.19
CA PRO A 70 13.06 13.53 0.60
C PRO A 70 11.88 14.17 -0.13
N GLN A 71 12.05 14.50 -1.41
CA GLN A 71 11.00 15.13 -2.22
C GLN A 71 9.79 14.21 -2.43
N LEU A 72 10.04 12.91 -2.70
CA LEU A 72 8.98 11.92 -2.85
C LEU A 72 8.27 11.69 -1.52
N LYS A 73 9.03 11.61 -0.44
CA LYS A 73 8.50 11.46 0.92
C LYS A 73 7.56 12.60 1.29
N GLU A 74 7.97 13.84 1.05
CA GLU A 74 7.14 15.03 1.30
C GLU A 74 5.86 15.03 0.46
N LYS A 75 5.95 14.64 -0.82
CA LYS A 75 4.79 14.53 -1.71
C LYS A 75 3.77 13.52 -1.21
N ILE A 76 4.24 12.31 -0.86
CA ILE A 76 3.38 11.25 -0.31
C ILE A 76 2.73 11.71 1.00
N LEU A 77 3.50 12.29 1.92
CA LEU A 77 2.97 12.78 3.19
C LEU A 77 1.94 13.91 3.02
N SER A 78 2.08 14.76 2.02
CA SER A 78 1.10 15.82 1.72
C SER A 78 -0.23 15.23 1.27
N ILE A 79 -0.21 14.28 0.34
CA ILE A 79 -1.41 13.59 -0.16
C ILE A 79 -2.14 12.87 0.98
N LEU A 80 -1.39 12.22 1.88
CA LEU A 80 -1.97 11.53 3.04
C LEU A 80 -2.58 12.49 4.08
N LYS A 81 -2.18 13.76 4.09
CA LYS A 81 -2.80 14.81 4.91
C LYS A 81 -4.06 15.36 4.25
N GLU A 82 -4.05 15.55 2.94
CA GLU A 82 -5.20 16.06 2.19
C GLU A 82 -6.37 15.06 2.14
N GLY A 83 -6.09 13.75 2.09
CA GLY A 83 -7.13 12.72 2.08
C GLY A 83 -7.79 12.41 3.44
N LYS A 84 -7.54 13.21 4.48
CA LYS A 84 -8.05 13.00 5.85
C LYS A 84 -9.15 13.99 6.29
N ASP A 85 -9.69 14.80 5.37
CA ASP A 85 -10.80 15.72 5.64
C ASP A 85 -12.18 15.08 5.38
#